data_AF-Q1CYW3-F1
#
_entry.id   AF-Q1CYW3-F1
#
_cell.length_a   1.000
_cell.length_b   1.000
_cell.length_c   1.000
_cell.angle_alpha   90.00
_cell.angle_beta   90.00
_cell.angle_gamma   90.00
#
_symmetry.space_group_name_H-M   'P 1'
#
loop_
_entity.id
_entity.type
_entity.pdbx_description
1 polymer ?
#
loop_
_entity_poly.entity_id
_entity_poly.type
_entity_poly.pdbx_seq_one_letter_code
_entity_poly.pdbx_strand_id
1 'polypeptide(L)'
;MRVAVVGWTSLWCIALFACGGASGSADSAERGEDTAVLAATRTLTCASLQVESGSIGSGQTVQGLHTQTLSGTQDRWAEYVEFFPGTLATCTYELPADVGAADVVAAEVGINYRGPLKSQMRWLFEAWDYTAGAWVLVSDNTFAQSWRWTATSLALTSPQRFVSGGPVQLRYRTTSTADASLLDLLVVRIQVAASDAGTPSDAGTPTDAGTPTDAGTSSDAGTGTEAGTPVSWEGVHSFTYQLTNYPQGKLDTIADSKFDLAIVELSRDGSDGWFTAAEITALKAKGKQVLAYFEIGAIEEYRPEWPQVPDDLKLGPVAGWPDEQYVKYWDERWWPIVQGRIDQALAAGFTGCYLDMVVTYEEIPANSAGTNRADLARKMVALIARISQYAKARNPAFKVMPQNSPELVDDPAYLPAIDGLGMEDMYWSDDNACDEGWCEENRTNAARVRAAGKLVLSTDYAIQAAHIADAYTRSRAAGFVPYVSVRALDRMTVNAGWDPQ
;
A
#
# COMPACT_ATOMS: atom_id res chain seq x y z
N MET A 1 21.16 -0.96 -33.11
CA MET A 1 22.23 0.06 -33.27
C MET A 1 23.03 0.04 -31.98
N ARG A 2 24.31 -0.35 -32.03
CA ARG A 2 25.18 -0.57 -30.85
C ARG A 2 25.53 0.76 -30.18
N VAL A 3 25.70 0.77 -28.85
CA VAL A 3 26.97 1.00 -28.12
C VAL A 3 26.71 0.87 -26.61
N ALA A 4 27.52 0.04 -25.97
CA ALA A 4 27.70 -0.07 -24.52
C ALA A 4 28.82 0.88 -24.07
N VAL A 5 28.78 1.41 -22.84
CA VAL A 5 29.99 1.77 -22.07
C VAL A 5 29.77 1.53 -20.57
N VAL A 6 30.58 0.63 -20.04
CA VAL A 6 30.88 0.38 -18.63
C VAL A 6 31.97 1.34 -18.16
N GLY A 7 31.95 1.77 -16.89
CA GLY A 7 33.06 2.48 -16.26
C GLY A 7 33.23 2.12 -14.77
N TRP A 8 34.26 1.35 -14.46
CA TRP A 8 34.79 1.05 -13.12
C TRP A 8 35.86 2.07 -12.69
N THR A 9 36.04 2.28 -11.37
CA THR A 9 37.31 2.54 -10.62
C THR A 9 36.92 2.82 -9.14
N SER A 10 37.21 1.97 -8.13
CA SER A 10 38.46 1.57 -7.45
C SER A 10 38.95 2.48 -6.28
N LEU A 11 38.91 1.88 -5.08
CA LEU A 11 39.74 2.02 -3.85
C LEU A 11 39.78 3.33 -3.05
N TRP A 12 39.58 3.24 -1.71
CA TRP A 12 40.61 3.41 -0.66
C TRP A 12 40.14 2.78 0.66
N CYS A 13 41.06 2.06 1.34
CA CYS A 13 40.91 1.41 2.65
C CYS A 13 41.32 2.34 3.80
N ILE A 14 40.66 2.29 4.96
CA ILE A 14 41.27 2.39 6.31
C ILE A 14 40.47 1.52 7.29
N ALA A 15 41.16 0.68 8.05
CA ALA A 15 40.67 -0.15 9.16
C ALA A 15 41.25 0.34 10.50
N LEU A 16 40.54 0.10 11.63
CA LEU A 16 41.06 -0.18 13.00
C LEU A 16 39.84 -0.38 13.96
N PHE A 17 39.60 -1.59 14.50
CA PHE A 17 39.86 -2.07 15.91
C PHE A 17 39.07 -1.33 17.02
N ALA A 18 38.44 -1.89 18.07
CA ALA A 18 38.44 -3.23 18.68
C ALA A 18 37.27 -3.41 19.69
N CYS A 19 37.04 -4.68 20.06
CA CYS A 19 36.18 -5.34 21.06
C CYS A 19 35.81 -4.67 22.40
N GLY A 20 34.62 -5.07 22.94
CA GLY A 20 34.53 -5.68 24.28
C GLY A 20 33.37 -5.24 25.21
N GLY A 21 32.58 -6.20 25.69
CA GLY A 21 32.00 -6.15 27.05
C GLY A 21 30.48 -6.31 27.19
N ALA A 22 30.04 -7.45 27.71
CA ALA A 22 28.66 -7.80 28.05
C ALA A 22 28.23 -7.38 29.48
N SER A 23 26.95 -7.67 29.80
CA SER A 23 26.21 -7.52 31.07
C SER A 23 25.51 -6.15 31.26
N GLY A 24 24.25 -6.02 31.67
CA GLY A 24 23.18 -6.94 32.04
C GLY A 24 22.01 -6.13 32.65
N SER A 25 20.86 -6.80 32.81
CA SER A 25 19.66 -6.46 33.60
C SER A 25 18.68 -5.36 33.12
N ALA A 26 17.52 -5.86 32.65
CA ALA A 26 16.17 -5.73 33.23
C ALA A 26 15.39 -4.40 33.15
N ASP A 27 14.15 -4.59 32.68
CA ASP A 27 12.91 -3.87 32.97
C ASP A 27 12.82 -2.37 32.67
N SER A 28 12.13 -2.07 31.57
CA SER A 28 10.89 -1.29 31.68
C SER A 28 10.01 -1.52 30.46
N ALA A 29 8.85 -2.11 30.70
CA ALA A 29 7.73 -2.11 29.77
C ALA A 29 7.31 -0.66 29.49
N GLU A 30 7.67 -0.13 28.33
CA GLU A 30 7.05 1.07 27.78
C GLU A 30 6.00 0.64 26.77
N ARG A 31 4.76 0.79 27.23
CA ARG A 31 3.52 0.72 26.47
C ARG A 31 3.58 1.82 25.40
N GLY A 32 3.94 1.45 24.18
CA GLY A 32 3.75 2.30 23.01
C GLY A 32 2.26 2.54 22.84
N GLU A 33 1.82 3.78 23.05
CA GLU A 33 0.47 4.20 22.68
C GLU A 33 0.37 4.09 21.15
N ASP A 34 -0.51 3.19 20.71
CA ASP A 34 -0.91 3.02 19.32
C ASP A 34 -1.16 4.37 18.66
N THR A 35 -0.35 4.72 17.67
CA THR A 35 -0.67 5.79 16.71
C THR A 35 -1.82 5.28 15.84
N ALA A 36 -3.04 5.41 16.34
CA ALA A 36 -4.25 4.99 15.67
C ALA A 36 -4.54 5.94 14.49
N VAL A 37 -4.12 5.51 13.30
CA VAL A 37 -4.34 6.23 12.05
C VAL A 37 -5.79 6.04 11.58
N LEU A 38 -6.54 7.14 11.51
CA LEU A 38 -7.98 7.11 11.24
C LEU A 38 -8.32 6.70 9.79
N ALA A 39 -9.44 6.03 9.59
CA ALA A 39 -9.95 5.60 8.28
C ALA A 39 -11.05 6.56 7.76
N ALA A 40 -11.12 6.77 6.43
CA ALA A 40 -12.12 7.62 5.78
C ALA A 40 -12.20 9.07 6.33
N THR A 41 -11.04 9.71 6.50
CA THR A 41 -10.96 11.05 7.07
C THR A 41 -11.23 12.16 6.08
N ARG A 42 -11.81 13.26 6.56
CA ARG A 42 -11.84 14.56 5.89
C ARG A 42 -10.70 15.42 6.41
N THR A 43 -9.89 15.97 5.50
CA THR A 43 -8.76 16.84 5.85
C THR A 43 -9.22 18.30 5.92
N LEU A 44 -8.93 18.94 7.05
CA LEU A 44 -9.11 20.36 7.30
C LEU A 44 -7.73 21.03 7.18
N THR A 45 -7.63 22.00 6.29
CA THR A 45 -6.42 22.80 6.13
C THR A 45 -6.49 24.04 7.02
N CYS A 46 -5.33 24.56 7.42
CA CYS A 46 -5.27 25.77 8.23
C CYS A 46 -5.84 26.94 7.44
N ALA A 47 -7.00 27.45 7.85
CA ALA A 47 -7.71 28.53 7.17
C ALA A 47 -7.07 29.90 7.47
N SER A 48 -6.57 30.07 8.70
CA SER A 48 -5.86 31.27 9.13
C SER A 48 -4.71 30.89 10.06
N LEU A 49 -3.57 31.55 9.86
CA LEU A 49 -2.38 31.43 10.70
C LEU A 49 -2.14 32.79 11.38
N GLN A 50 -2.34 32.86 12.68
CA GLN A 50 -2.02 34.02 13.50
C GLN A 50 -0.69 33.80 14.19
N VAL A 51 0.27 34.71 14.02
CA VAL A 51 1.55 34.66 14.74
C VAL A 51 1.49 35.64 15.90
N GLU A 52 1.38 35.15 17.14
CA GLU A 52 1.30 35.98 18.34
C GLU A 52 2.67 36.46 18.82
N SER A 53 3.72 35.66 18.63
CA SER A 53 5.11 36.05 18.87
C SER A 53 6.06 35.37 17.91
N GLY A 54 7.28 35.90 17.75
CA GLY A 54 8.23 35.42 16.76
C GLY A 54 7.87 35.89 15.35
N SER A 55 8.21 35.08 14.35
CA SER A 55 7.93 35.38 12.95
C SER A 55 7.94 34.10 12.11
N ILE A 56 7.37 34.20 10.90
CA ILE A 56 7.53 33.18 9.86
C ILE A 56 8.42 33.70 8.72
N GLY A 57 8.89 32.80 7.86
CA GLY A 57 9.69 33.13 6.68
C GLY A 57 9.03 34.20 5.79
N SER A 58 9.85 35.11 5.28
CA SER A 58 9.38 36.21 4.43
C SER A 58 8.69 35.70 3.16
N GLY A 59 7.44 36.13 2.96
CA GLY A 59 6.63 35.78 1.79
C GLY A 59 5.97 34.40 1.86
N GLN A 60 6.20 33.63 2.92
CA GLN A 60 5.49 32.38 3.17
C GLN A 60 4.10 32.67 3.74
N THR A 61 3.16 31.77 3.47
CA THR A 61 1.76 31.90 3.88
C THR A 61 1.23 30.58 4.41
N VAL A 62 0.02 30.60 4.97
CA VAL A 62 -0.66 29.40 5.46
C VAL A 62 -0.79 28.29 4.41
N GLN A 63 -0.76 28.61 3.11
CA GLN A 63 -0.79 27.61 2.03
C GLN A 63 0.37 26.63 2.11
N GLY A 64 1.52 27.07 2.60
CA GLY A 64 2.69 26.22 2.83
C GLY A 64 2.47 25.19 3.95
N LEU A 65 1.31 25.16 4.62
CA LEU A 65 0.97 24.15 5.64
C LEU A 65 -0.08 23.15 5.16
N HIS A 66 -0.60 23.30 3.94
CA HIS A 66 -1.78 22.58 3.48
C HIS A 66 -1.47 21.18 2.95
N THR A 67 -0.26 20.98 2.42
CA THR A 67 0.12 19.78 1.70
C THR A 67 1.59 19.47 1.97
N GLN A 68 1.88 18.28 2.48
CA GLN A 68 3.26 17.81 2.52
C GLN A 68 3.72 17.56 1.08
N THR A 69 4.65 18.39 0.65
CA THR A 69 5.25 18.39 -0.69
C THR A 69 6.72 18.00 -0.64
N LEU A 70 7.31 17.98 0.55
CA LEU A 70 8.72 17.80 0.80
C LEU A 70 9.02 16.51 1.59
N SER A 71 10.11 15.87 1.21
CA SER A 71 10.61 14.64 1.85
C SER A 71 12.14 14.65 1.92
N GLY A 72 12.71 13.75 2.74
CA GLY A 72 14.16 13.64 2.90
C GLY A 72 14.80 14.96 3.34
N THR A 73 15.70 15.49 2.54
CA THR A 73 16.40 16.76 2.80
C THR A 73 16.05 17.87 1.80
N GLN A 74 14.94 17.73 1.08
CA GLN A 74 14.52 18.75 0.10
C GLN A 74 14.32 20.12 0.76
N ASP A 75 14.67 21.19 0.05
CA ASP A 75 14.56 22.56 0.56
C ASP A 75 14.04 23.47 -0.56
N ARG A 76 12.72 23.71 -0.54
CA ARG A 76 12.02 24.52 -1.54
C ARG A 76 11.24 25.61 -0.81
N TRP A 77 11.83 26.79 -0.70
CA TRP A 77 11.37 27.91 0.13
C TRP A 77 9.86 28.22 0.05
N ALA A 78 9.26 28.12 -1.14
CA ALA A 78 7.85 28.44 -1.37
C ALA A 78 6.86 27.32 -0.93
N GLU A 79 7.38 26.15 -0.56
CA GLU A 79 6.59 24.95 -0.29
C GLU A 79 6.48 24.60 1.21
N TYR A 80 7.07 25.43 2.09
CA TYR A 80 6.95 25.29 3.53
C TYR A 80 6.74 26.64 4.22
N VAL A 81 6.43 26.58 5.52
CA VAL A 81 6.51 27.70 6.44
C VAL A 81 7.65 27.46 7.42
N GLU A 82 8.62 28.37 7.41
CA GLU A 82 9.69 28.47 8.40
C GLU A 82 9.16 29.22 9.60
N PHE A 83 9.24 28.62 10.78
CA PHE A 83 8.93 29.23 12.06
C PHE A 83 10.23 29.57 12.77
N PHE A 84 10.46 30.86 13.02
CA PHE A 84 11.67 31.35 13.67
C PHE A 84 11.67 31.06 15.18
N PRO A 85 12.84 31.17 15.87
CA PRO A 85 12.91 30.97 17.30
C PRO A 85 11.96 31.91 18.08
N GLY A 86 11.43 31.42 19.20
CA GLY A 86 10.44 32.13 20.02
C GLY A 86 9.04 32.25 19.41
N THR A 87 8.76 31.53 18.32
CA THR A 87 7.45 31.62 17.66
C THR A 87 6.35 31.01 18.52
N LEU A 88 5.23 31.72 18.57
CA LEU A 88 3.92 31.27 19.02
C LEU A 88 2.98 31.58 17.86
N ALA A 89 2.40 30.54 17.27
CA ALA A 89 1.46 30.70 16.17
C ALA A 89 0.26 29.79 16.33
N THR A 90 -0.93 30.31 16.04
CA THR A 90 -2.19 29.59 16.09
C THR A 90 -2.79 29.43 14.70
N CYS A 91 -3.06 28.19 14.31
CA CYS A 91 -3.79 27.81 13.13
C CYS A 91 -5.25 27.50 13.48
N THR A 92 -6.19 28.02 12.68
CA THR A 92 -7.64 27.75 12.82
C THR A 92 -8.14 26.87 11.68
N TYR A 93 -8.94 25.86 11.99
CA TYR A 93 -9.47 24.87 11.06
C TYR A 93 -10.99 24.81 11.16
N GLU A 94 -11.67 25.22 10.09
CA GLU A 94 -13.13 25.20 10.04
C GLU A 94 -13.64 23.78 9.80
N LEU A 95 -14.69 23.41 10.54
CA LEU A 95 -15.45 22.21 10.18
C LEU A 95 -16.22 22.46 8.87
N PRO A 96 -16.35 21.45 8.01
CA PRO A 96 -17.23 21.55 6.85
C PRO A 96 -18.68 21.84 7.29
N ALA A 97 -19.40 22.62 6.48
CA ALA A 97 -20.76 23.06 6.83
C ALA A 97 -21.76 21.90 7.05
N ASP A 98 -21.47 20.72 6.51
CA ASP A 98 -22.26 19.50 6.63
C ASP A 98 -21.83 18.60 7.82
N VAL A 99 -20.88 19.05 8.65
CA VAL A 99 -20.36 18.28 9.79
C VAL A 99 -20.59 19.05 11.09
N GLY A 100 -21.43 18.49 11.96
CA GLY A 100 -21.55 18.93 13.33
C GLY A 100 -20.45 18.34 14.22
N ALA A 101 -20.18 19.00 15.35
CA ALA A 101 -19.21 18.53 16.34
C ALA A 101 -19.51 17.10 16.86
N ALA A 102 -20.78 16.73 16.93
CA ALA A 102 -21.22 15.40 17.36
C ALA A 102 -20.94 14.30 16.33
N ASP A 103 -20.79 14.68 15.05
CA ASP A 103 -20.54 13.74 13.96
C ASP A 103 -19.07 13.30 13.93
N VAL A 104 -18.17 14.08 14.55
CA VAL A 104 -16.75 13.77 14.61
C VAL A 104 -16.50 12.64 15.61
N VAL A 105 -16.21 11.44 15.10
CA VAL A 105 -15.95 10.25 15.91
C VAL A 105 -14.48 10.07 16.25
N ALA A 106 -13.58 10.62 15.43
CA ALA A 106 -12.15 10.63 15.68
C ALA A 106 -11.48 11.84 15.01
N ALA A 107 -10.36 12.32 15.56
CA ALA A 107 -9.56 13.35 14.91
C ALA A 107 -8.05 13.15 15.18
N GLU A 108 -7.22 13.61 14.26
CA GLU A 108 -5.75 13.62 14.37
C GLU A 108 -5.15 14.90 13.77
N VAL A 109 -3.94 15.25 14.20
CA VAL A 109 -3.12 16.33 13.63
C VAL A 109 -2.06 15.72 12.72
N GLY A 110 -2.14 16.02 11.43
CA GLY A 110 -1.12 15.63 10.44
C GLY A 110 -0.01 16.68 10.36
N ILE A 111 1.24 16.24 10.54
CA ILE A 111 2.43 17.11 10.58
C ILE A 111 3.49 16.56 9.64
N ASN A 112 4.20 17.43 8.95
CA ASN A 112 5.51 17.09 8.38
C ASN A 112 6.51 18.18 8.76
N TYR A 113 7.53 17.74 9.50
CA TYR A 113 8.46 18.61 10.20
C TYR A 113 9.87 18.38 9.71
N ARG A 114 10.62 19.47 9.49
CA ARG A 114 12.07 19.44 9.34
C ARG A 114 12.69 20.48 10.25
N GLY A 115 13.64 20.06 11.07
CA GLY A 115 14.30 20.98 11.99
C GLY A 115 15.13 20.26 13.06
N PRO A 116 15.45 20.96 14.15
CA PRO A 116 16.22 20.40 15.26
C PRO A 116 15.53 19.22 15.95
N LEU A 117 16.34 18.32 16.51
CA LEU A 117 15.83 17.29 17.43
C LEU A 117 15.30 17.96 18.70
N LYS A 118 14.35 17.30 19.39
CA LYS A 118 13.87 17.74 20.71
C LYS A 118 15.00 18.02 21.70
N SER A 119 16.07 17.22 21.69
CA SER A 119 17.24 17.39 22.55
C SER A 119 18.02 18.69 22.30
N GLN A 120 17.87 19.28 21.12
CA GLN A 120 18.46 20.56 20.73
C GLN A 120 17.47 21.70 20.95
N MET A 121 16.23 21.52 20.49
CA MET A 121 15.19 22.52 20.60
C MET A 121 13.81 21.86 20.57
N ARG A 122 13.03 22.12 21.61
CA ARG A 122 11.67 21.59 21.72
C ARG A 122 10.67 22.50 21.00
N TRP A 123 9.87 21.88 20.15
CA TRP A 123 8.69 22.46 19.52
C TRP A 123 7.46 21.74 20.04
N LEU A 124 6.40 22.50 20.37
CA LEU A 124 5.19 22.00 20.99
C LEU A 124 4.02 22.15 20.02
N PHE A 125 3.17 21.13 20.00
CA PHE A 125 1.89 21.12 19.30
C PHE A 125 0.79 21.05 20.37
N GLU A 126 0.00 22.11 20.47
CA GLU A 126 -1.08 22.25 21.46
C GLU A 126 -2.42 22.42 20.73
N ALA A 127 -3.51 21.97 21.33
CA ALA A 127 -4.87 22.16 20.81
C ALA A 127 -5.73 22.92 21.82
N TRP A 128 -6.65 23.75 21.34
CA TRP A 128 -7.57 24.48 22.21
C TRP A 128 -8.72 23.56 22.64
N ASP A 129 -8.80 23.31 23.94
CA ASP A 129 -9.85 22.51 24.54
C ASP A 129 -10.99 23.41 25.02
N TYR A 130 -12.13 23.33 24.34
CA TYR A 130 -13.31 24.11 24.68
C TYR A 130 -13.99 23.67 25.97
N THR A 131 -13.81 22.42 26.39
CA THR A 131 -14.37 21.92 27.65
C THR A 131 -13.55 22.42 28.84
N ALA A 132 -12.23 22.46 28.71
CA ALA A 132 -11.33 22.96 29.74
C ALA A 132 -11.15 24.48 29.69
N GLY A 133 -11.45 25.13 28.57
CA GLY A 133 -11.15 26.54 28.33
C GLY A 133 -9.65 26.84 28.33
N ALA A 134 -8.83 25.90 27.84
CA ALA A 134 -7.39 25.97 27.93
C ALA A 134 -6.68 25.29 26.74
N TRP A 135 -5.44 25.71 26.48
CA TRP A 135 -4.55 24.99 25.58
C TRP A 135 -4.02 23.73 26.26
N VAL A 136 -4.16 22.58 25.60
CA VAL A 136 -3.64 21.31 26.07
C VAL A 136 -2.54 20.81 25.12
N LEU A 137 -1.52 20.16 25.68
CA LEU A 137 -0.43 19.60 24.89
C LEU A 137 -0.94 18.36 24.14
N VAL A 138 -0.78 18.35 22.82
CA VAL A 138 -1.02 17.17 21.97
C VAL A 138 0.25 16.34 21.90
N SER A 139 1.37 16.96 21.50
CA SER A 139 2.70 16.33 21.51
C SER A 139 3.83 17.36 21.34
N ASP A 140 5.05 16.87 21.15
CA ASP A 140 6.23 17.65 20.79
C ASP A 140 7.00 17.02 19.61
N ASN A 141 8.12 17.62 19.20
CA ASN A 141 8.97 17.11 18.12
C ASN A 141 9.83 15.89 18.50
N THR A 142 9.35 14.98 19.36
CA THR A 142 10.01 13.70 19.68
C THR A 142 10.17 12.78 18.47
N PHE A 143 9.22 12.82 17.54
CA PHE A 143 9.22 12.00 16.33
C PHE A 143 10.28 12.45 15.29
N ALA A 144 10.84 13.65 15.43
CA ALA A 144 11.65 14.27 14.39
C ALA A 144 12.99 13.58 14.18
N GLN A 145 13.39 13.41 12.91
CA GLN A 145 14.77 13.18 12.52
C GLN A 145 15.48 14.51 12.30
N SER A 146 16.75 14.60 12.73
CA SER A 146 17.51 15.85 12.64
C SER A 146 17.62 16.31 11.19
N TRP A 147 17.06 17.48 10.89
CA TRP A 147 17.11 18.12 9.57
C TRP A 147 16.64 17.27 8.38
N ARG A 148 15.77 16.28 8.65
CA ARG A 148 15.05 15.51 7.64
C ARG A 148 13.55 15.67 7.83
N TRP A 149 12.83 15.85 6.72
CA TRP A 149 11.38 15.87 6.71
C TRP A 149 10.84 14.57 7.30
N THR A 150 10.14 14.71 8.43
CA THR A 150 9.59 13.60 9.18
C THR A 150 8.09 13.84 9.34
N ALA A 151 7.30 12.98 8.70
CA ALA A 151 5.86 13.02 8.79
C ALA A 151 5.39 12.27 10.04
N THR A 152 4.34 12.77 10.67
CA THR A 152 3.67 12.07 11.78
C THR A 152 2.18 12.41 11.81
N SER A 153 1.42 11.64 12.56
CA SER A 153 0.01 11.91 12.86
C SER A 153 -0.23 11.72 14.35
N LEU A 154 -0.79 12.76 14.99
CA LEU A 154 -0.99 12.80 16.43
C LEU A 154 -2.48 12.75 16.75
N ALA A 155 -2.93 11.75 17.50
CA ALA A 155 -4.33 11.63 17.86
C ALA A 155 -4.81 12.82 18.72
N LEU A 156 -5.99 13.34 18.42
CA LEU A 156 -6.74 14.24 19.29
C LEU A 156 -7.73 13.42 20.11
N THR A 157 -7.26 12.90 21.25
CA THR A 157 -8.07 12.06 22.14
C THR A 157 -9.33 12.80 22.62
N SER A 158 -10.49 12.16 22.51
CA SER A 158 -11.79 12.77 22.79
C SER A 158 -12.04 14.02 21.90
N PRO A 159 -12.11 13.82 20.56
CA PRO A 159 -12.06 14.91 19.58
C PRO A 159 -13.14 15.98 19.80
N GLN A 160 -14.28 15.60 20.38
CA GLN A 160 -15.41 16.47 20.66
C GLN A 160 -15.00 17.71 21.47
N ARG A 161 -14.02 17.59 22.38
CA ARG A 161 -13.52 18.69 23.20
C ARG A 161 -12.84 19.80 22.40
N PHE A 162 -12.37 19.49 21.20
CA PHE A 162 -11.68 20.43 20.31
C PHE A 162 -12.59 21.03 19.23
N VAL A 163 -13.80 20.48 19.04
CA VAL A 163 -14.74 20.91 17.99
C VAL A 163 -16.07 21.46 18.53
N SER A 164 -16.41 21.22 19.79
CA SER A 164 -17.75 21.53 20.32
C SER A 164 -18.03 23.02 20.54
N GLY A 165 -17.00 23.85 20.67
CA GLY A 165 -17.13 25.29 20.96
C GLY A 165 -16.74 26.21 19.81
N GLY A 166 -16.38 25.66 18.64
CA GLY A 166 -15.91 26.44 17.50
C GLY A 166 -14.98 25.63 16.58
N PRO A 167 -14.28 26.31 15.65
CA PRO A 167 -13.28 25.67 14.79
C PRO A 167 -12.17 25.03 15.63
N VAL A 168 -11.54 23.99 15.10
CA VAL A 168 -10.35 23.43 15.77
C VAL A 168 -9.26 24.49 15.73
N GLN A 169 -8.58 24.69 16.86
CA GLN A 169 -7.42 25.58 16.94
C GLN A 169 -6.20 24.79 17.38
N LEU A 170 -5.14 24.86 16.59
CA LEU A 170 -3.83 24.29 16.93
C LEU A 170 -2.81 25.39 17.13
N ARG A 171 -2.03 25.28 18.18
CA ARG A 171 -0.95 26.21 18.50
C ARG A 171 0.39 25.51 18.37
N TYR A 172 1.21 26.03 17.47
CA TYR A 172 2.57 25.59 17.25
C TYR A 172 3.53 26.59 17.87
N ARG A 173 4.41 26.12 18.76
CA ARG A 173 5.29 27.04 19.50
C ARG A 173 6.61 26.48 19.97
N THR A 174 7.51 27.41 20.25
CA THR A 174 8.73 27.16 20.99
C THR A 174 9.05 28.35 21.91
N THR A 175 9.65 28.07 23.07
CA THR A 175 10.24 29.12 23.93
C THR A 175 11.76 29.22 23.74
N SER A 176 12.35 28.36 22.91
CA SER A 176 13.78 28.37 22.63
C SER A 176 14.11 29.44 21.59
N THR A 177 15.31 30.01 21.72
CA THR A 177 15.87 30.98 20.77
C THR A 177 16.98 30.38 19.90
N ALA A 178 17.07 29.03 19.84
CA ALA A 178 18.23 28.35 19.26
C ALA A 178 18.21 28.32 17.72
N ASP A 179 17.13 27.84 17.11
CA ASP A 179 17.05 27.64 15.65
C ASP A 179 15.60 27.72 15.15
N ALA A 180 15.42 27.68 13.83
CA ALA A 180 14.11 27.62 13.20
C ALA A 180 13.61 26.17 13.04
N SER A 181 12.34 26.03 12.66
CA SER A 181 11.78 24.77 12.17
C SER A 181 10.93 25.00 10.93
N LEU A 182 10.83 24.00 10.08
CA LEU A 182 10.07 24.04 8.85
C LEU A 182 8.89 23.08 8.95
N LEU A 183 7.70 23.56 8.59
CA LEU A 183 6.53 22.72 8.35
C LEU A 183 6.03 22.95 6.93
N ASP A 184 5.85 21.89 6.15
CA ASP A 184 5.08 21.94 4.89
C ASP A 184 3.66 21.35 5.07
N LEU A 185 3.38 20.74 6.23
CA LEU A 185 2.09 20.21 6.59
C LEU A 185 1.77 20.47 8.07
N LEU A 186 0.63 21.09 8.31
CA LEU A 186 -0.02 21.19 9.61
C LEU A 186 -1.55 21.21 9.40
N VAL A 187 -2.15 20.02 9.37
CA VAL A 187 -3.57 19.79 9.07
C VAL A 187 -4.28 19.07 10.19
N VAL A 188 -5.61 19.18 10.25
CA VAL A 188 -6.45 18.34 11.12
C VAL A 188 -7.20 17.37 10.23
N ARG A 189 -7.16 16.07 10.52
CA ARG A 189 -7.99 15.07 9.84
C ARG A 189 -9.07 14.59 10.78
N ILE A 190 -10.32 14.62 10.34
CA ILE A 190 -11.47 14.18 11.13
C ILE A 190 -12.12 12.96 10.47
N GLN A 191 -12.54 12.00 11.27
CA GLN A 191 -13.44 10.94 10.84
C GLN A 191 -14.85 11.31 11.29
N VAL A 192 -15.81 11.22 10.37
CA VAL A 192 -17.23 11.47 10.65
C VAL A 192 -17.98 10.15 10.71
N ALA A 193 -18.97 10.05 11.61
CA ALA A 193 -19.89 8.93 11.61
C ALA A 193 -20.58 8.84 10.24
N ALA A 194 -20.71 7.64 9.69
CA ALA A 194 -21.52 7.44 8.50
C ALA A 194 -22.95 7.90 8.82
N SER A 195 -23.50 8.81 8.01
CA SER A 195 -24.93 9.09 8.06
C SER A 195 -25.64 7.77 7.76
N ASP A 196 -26.51 7.35 8.67
CA ASP A 196 -27.44 6.25 8.41
C ASP A 196 -28.21 6.59 7.13
N ALA A 197 -27.84 5.96 6.02
CA ALA A 197 -28.64 5.97 4.81
C ALA A 197 -29.86 5.08 5.07
N GLY A 198 -30.77 5.55 5.93
CA GLY A 198 -32.06 4.97 6.26
C GLY A 198 -32.05 3.45 6.42
N THR A 199 -32.09 2.97 7.67
CA THR A 199 -32.60 1.62 7.93
C THR A 199 -33.96 1.37 7.21
N PRO A 200 -34.29 0.14 6.79
CA PRO A 200 -35.54 -0.18 6.07
C PRO A 200 -36.84 0.06 6.85
N SER A 201 -36.81 0.71 8.02
CA SER A 201 -37.99 0.96 8.85
C SER A 201 -38.85 2.13 8.40
N ASP A 202 -38.51 2.81 7.31
CA ASP A 202 -39.33 3.87 6.70
C ASP A 202 -40.26 3.36 5.57
N ALA A 203 -40.40 2.04 5.44
CA ALA A 203 -41.53 1.47 4.72
C ALA A 203 -42.79 1.66 5.58
N GLY A 204 -43.66 2.60 5.16
CA GLY A 204 -44.94 2.85 5.78
C GLY A 204 -45.73 1.58 6.09
N THR A 205 -46.50 1.63 7.17
CA THR A 205 -47.37 0.53 7.66
C THR A 205 -48.16 -0.15 6.53
N PRO A 206 -48.13 -1.49 6.41
CA PRO A 206 -48.88 -2.20 5.39
C PRO A 206 -50.33 -2.32 5.83
N THR A 207 -51.21 -1.48 5.25
CA THR A 207 -52.67 -1.69 5.35
C THR A 207 -53.33 -1.87 3.99
N ASP A 208 -52.58 -2.29 2.97
CA ASP A 208 -53.19 -2.70 1.69
C ASP A 208 -52.30 -3.64 0.86
N ALA A 209 -51.98 -4.81 1.41
CA ALA A 209 -51.49 -5.92 0.60
C ALA A 209 -52.64 -6.91 0.42
N GLY A 210 -53.19 -6.93 -0.79
CA GLY A 210 -54.23 -7.87 -1.22
C GLY A 210 -53.83 -9.34 -1.06
N THR A 211 -54.85 -10.19 -1.08
CA THR A 211 -54.82 -11.63 -0.77
C THR A 211 -53.79 -12.46 -1.54
N PRO A 212 -53.23 -13.52 -0.91
CA PRO A 212 -52.18 -14.34 -1.48
C PRO A 212 -52.79 -15.47 -2.32
N THR A 213 -52.60 -15.40 -3.62
CA THR A 213 -52.60 -16.57 -4.48
C THR A 213 -51.40 -16.41 -5.40
N ASP A 214 -50.49 -17.39 -5.32
CA ASP A 214 -49.29 -17.57 -6.13
C ASP A 214 -47.95 -17.01 -5.60
N ALA A 215 -47.59 -17.39 -4.36
CA ALA A 215 -46.18 -17.52 -4.00
C ALA A 215 -45.87 -19.01 -3.76
N GLY A 216 -45.01 -19.54 -4.62
CA GLY A 216 -44.56 -20.93 -4.61
C GLY A 216 -43.88 -21.35 -3.31
N THR A 217 -43.77 -22.66 -3.16
CA THR A 217 -43.31 -23.40 -1.98
C THR A 217 -42.03 -22.89 -1.34
N SER A 218 -42.06 -22.75 -0.01
CA SER A 218 -40.90 -22.57 0.86
C SER A 218 -40.05 -23.85 0.93
N SER A 219 -39.09 -23.98 0.02
CA SER A 219 -37.99 -24.93 0.16
C SER A 219 -36.70 -24.37 -0.42
N ASP A 220 -36.19 -23.28 0.15
CA ASP A 220 -34.74 -23.12 0.38
C ASP A 220 -34.49 -21.85 1.22
N ALA A 221 -34.91 -21.88 2.49
CA ALA A 221 -34.24 -21.03 3.48
C ALA A 221 -32.97 -21.78 3.87
N GLY A 222 -31.91 -21.58 3.08
CA GLY A 222 -30.60 -22.19 3.30
C GLY A 222 -30.11 -21.90 4.72
N THR A 223 -29.91 -22.97 5.47
CA THR A 223 -29.29 -22.99 6.78
C THR A 223 -27.85 -22.46 6.71
N GLY A 224 -27.40 -21.79 7.78
CA GLY A 224 -26.01 -21.40 7.94
C GLY A 224 -25.02 -22.57 7.79
N THR A 225 -23.77 -22.19 7.54
CA THR A 225 -22.57 -23.01 7.25
C THR A 225 -22.42 -23.36 5.77
N GLU A 226 -21.58 -22.57 5.08
CA GLU A 226 -20.64 -22.91 3.99
C GLU A 226 -20.14 -21.57 3.42
N ALA A 227 -19.25 -20.88 4.16
CA ALA A 227 -18.26 -20.05 3.48
C ALA A 227 -17.37 -21.05 2.74
N GLY A 228 -17.57 -21.15 1.43
CA GLY A 228 -17.18 -22.30 0.63
C GLY A 228 -15.76 -22.80 0.90
N THR A 229 -15.63 -24.13 0.93
CA THR A 229 -14.33 -24.82 0.97
C THR A 229 -13.34 -24.10 0.04
N PRO A 230 -12.25 -23.51 0.56
CA PRO A 230 -11.23 -22.89 -0.27
C PRO A 230 -10.72 -23.94 -1.26
N VAL A 231 -10.81 -23.66 -2.57
CA VAL A 231 -10.17 -24.53 -3.56
C VAL A 231 -8.68 -24.52 -3.23
N SER A 232 -8.13 -25.63 -2.76
CA SER A 232 -6.71 -25.67 -2.40
C SER A 232 -5.85 -25.44 -3.65
N TRP A 233 -4.62 -24.96 -3.50
CA TRP A 233 -3.61 -24.97 -4.58
C TRP A 233 -3.14 -26.40 -4.84
N GLU A 234 -4.08 -27.32 -5.06
CA GLU A 234 -3.82 -28.75 -5.15
C GLU A 234 -2.84 -29.02 -6.27
N GLY A 235 -1.77 -29.74 -5.93
CA GLY A 235 -0.72 -30.13 -6.87
C GLY A 235 0.26 -29.03 -7.27
N VAL A 236 0.18 -27.80 -6.74
CA VAL A 236 1.18 -26.76 -7.04
C VAL A 236 2.45 -26.98 -6.20
N HIS A 237 3.49 -27.51 -6.83
CA HIS A 237 4.81 -27.71 -6.24
C HIS A 237 5.92 -26.96 -6.96
N SER A 238 5.61 -26.39 -8.12
CA SER A 238 6.53 -25.67 -8.98
C SER A 238 5.76 -24.64 -9.80
N PHE A 239 6.42 -23.54 -10.16
CA PHE A 239 5.83 -22.56 -11.06
C PHE A 239 6.87 -21.96 -12.01
N THR A 240 6.37 -21.42 -13.12
CA THR A 240 7.14 -20.55 -14.03
C THR A 240 6.52 -19.17 -14.07
N TYR A 241 7.36 -18.16 -14.26
CA TYR A 241 6.97 -16.77 -14.42
C TYR A 241 7.64 -16.20 -15.68
N GLN A 242 6.82 -15.79 -16.65
CA GLN A 242 7.27 -15.17 -17.90
C GLN A 242 6.21 -14.15 -18.32
N LEU A 243 6.62 -12.91 -18.58
CA LEU A 243 5.72 -11.81 -18.93
C LEU A 243 5.83 -11.36 -20.38
N THR A 244 6.96 -11.62 -21.02
CA THR A 244 7.20 -11.12 -22.38
C THR A 244 7.97 -12.11 -23.24
N ASN A 245 8.11 -11.75 -24.52
CA ASN A 245 8.92 -12.45 -25.50
C ASN A 245 8.54 -13.95 -25.65
N TYR A 246 7.23 -14.21 -25.66
CA TYR A 246 6.69 -15.54 -25.95
C TYR A 246 7.10 -15.97 -27.36
N PRO A 247 7.70 -17.16 -27.55
CA PRO A 247 8.10 -17.64 -28.87
C PRO A 247 6.90 -17.66 -29.84
N GLN A 248 7.00 -16.91 -30.94
CA GLN A 248 5.91 -16.73 -31.92
C GLN A 248 4.62 -16.16 -31.31
N GLY A 249 4.71 -15.49 -30.17
CA GLY A 249 3.57 -15.00 -29.40
C GLY A 249 2.77 -16.11 -28.72
N LYS A 250 3.26 -17.35 -28.63
CA LYS A 250 2.50 -18.52 -28.14
C LYS A 250 2.98 -19.03 -26.79
N LEU A 251 2.09 -19.73 -26.09
CA LEU A 251 2.35 -20.35 -24.80
C LEU A 251 2.80 -21.83 -24.91
N ASP A 252 3.13 -22.33 -26.11
CA ASP A 252 3.47 -23.74 -26.36
C ASP A 252 4.63 -24.23 -25.47
N THR A 253 5.69 -23.42 -25.32
CA THR A 253 6.83 -23.73 -24.46
C THR A 253 6.42 -23.89 -22.99
N ILE A 254 5.53 -23.03 -22.51
CA ILE A 254 5.01 -23.12 -21.14
C ILE A 254 4.09 -24.33 -21.02
N ALA A 255 3.21 -24.58 -22.00
CA ALA A 255 2.27 -25.70 -22.01
C ALA A 255 2.97 -27.06 -21.97
N ASP A 256 4.08 -27.22 -22.68
CA ASP A 256 4.85 -28.47 -22.73
C ASP A 256 5.87 -28.63 -21.60
N SER A 257 6.08 -27.60 -20.78
CA SER A 257 6.88 -27.71 -19.55
C SER A 257 6.21 -28.60 -18.51
N LYS A 258 6.96 -28.99 -17.47
CA LYS A 258 6.42 -29.77 -16.34
C LYS A 258 6.06 -28.95 -15.10
N PHE A 259 6.10 -27.62 -15.19
CA PHE A 259 5.65 -26.75 -14.11
C PHE A 259 4.14 -26.91 -13.85
N ASP A 260 3.74 -26.87 -12.58
CA ASP A 260 2.33 -27.03 -12.17
C ASP A 260 1.54 -25.73 -12.34
N LEU A 261 2.21 -24.59 -12.14
CA LEU A 261 1.62 -23.26 -12.25
C LEU A 261 2.40 -22.39 -13.24
N ALA A 262 1.69 -21.56 -13.99
CA ALA A 262 2.29 -20.52 -14.84
C ALA A 262 1.68 -19.16 -14.51
N ILE A 263 2.55 -18.18 -14.23
CA ILE A 263 2.19 -16.77 -14.23
C ILE A 263 2.58 -16.21 -15.58
N VAL A 264 1.60 -15.72 -16.32
CA VAL A 264 1.78 -15.12 -17.64
C VAL A 264 1.04 -13.81 -17.71
N GLU A 265 1.51 -12.91 -18.55
CA GLU A 265 0.83 -11.64 -18.86
C GLU A 265 -0.60 -11.89 -19.37
N LEU A 266 -1.53 -10.95 -19.11
CA LEU A 266 -2.92 -11.06 -19.54
C LEU A 266 -3.07 -11.06 -21.09
N SER A 267 -2.13 -10.42 -21.78
CA SER A 267 -1.97 -10.32 -23.23
C SER A 267 -0.59 -10.85 -23.67
N ARG A 268 -0.42 -11.14 -24.95
CA ARG A 268 0.86 -11.66 -25.46
C ARG A 268 1.90 -10.58 -25.75
N ASP A 269 1.48 -9.34 -25.82
CA ASP A 269 2.28 -8.20 -26.31
C ASP A 269 2.25 -7.00 -25.35
N GLY A 270 1.62 -7.16 -24.18
CA GLY A 270 1.37 -6.07 -23.24
C GLY A 270 0.23 -5.14 -23.66
N SER A 271 -0.43 -5.37 -24.81
CA SER A 271 -1.45 -4.48 -25.36
C SER A 271 -2.78 -5.21 -25.65
N ASP A 272 -3.35 -5.09 -26.85
CA ASP A 272 -4.65 -5.67 -27.22
C ASP A 272 -4.58 -7.13 -27.72
N GLY A 273 -3.39 -7.72 -27.76
CA GLY A 273 -3.13 -9.11 -28.15
C GLY A 273 -3.51 -10.14 -27.08
N TRP A 274 -4.70 -10.05 -26.51
CA TRP A 274 -5.15 -10.90 -25.39
C TRP A 274 -4.98 -12.40 -25.64
N PHE A 275 -4.58 -13.16 -24.60
CA PHE A 275 -4.62 -14.61 -24.69
C PHE A 275 -6.07 -15.11 -24.74
N THR A 276 -6.31 -16.08 -25.62
CA THR A 276 -7.66 -16.59 -25.88
C THR A 276 -8.03 -17.74 -24.94
N ALA A 277 -9.33 -18.02 -24.81
CA ALA A 277 -9.84 -19.16 -24.05
C ALA A 277 -9.25 -20.51 -24.53
N ALA A 278 -9.01 -20.66 -25.82
CA ALA A 278 -8.43 -21.88 -26.38
C ALA A 278 -6.97 -22.08 -25.93
N GLU A 279 -6.18 -21.00 -25.88
CA GLU A 279 -4.77 -21.06 -25.46
C GLU A 279 -4.65 -21.40 -23.97
N ILE A 280 -5.41 -20.72 -23.12
CA ILE A 280 -5.39 -21.00 -21.68
C ILE A 280 -5.97 -22.39 -21.37
N THR A 281 -7.00 -22.82 -22.09
CA THR A 281 -7.53 -24.20 -21.98
C THR A 281 -6.47 -25.23 -22.38
N ALA A 282 -5.63 -24.96 -23.38
CA ALA A 282 -4.55 -25.87 -23.77
C ALA A 282 -3.52 -26.05 -22.65
N LEU A 283 -3.18 -24.99 -21.91
CA LEU A 283 -2.30 -25.09 -20.73
C LEU A 283 -2.96 -25.90 -19.61
N LYS A 284 -4.24 -25.63 -19.33
CA LYS A 284 -4.99 -26.35 -18.28
C LYS A 284 -5.20 -27.82 -18.63
N ALA A 285 -5.36 -28.17 -19.90
CA ALA A 285 -5.44 -29.56 -20.36
C ALA A 285 -4.11 -30.33 -20.14
N LYS A 286 -2.99 -29.61 -19.99
CA LYS A 286 -1.69 -30.17 -19.59
C LYS A 286 -1.51 -30.23 -18.06
N GLY A 287 -2.57 -29.95 -17.29
CA GLY A 287 -2.58 -30.00 -15.84
C GLY A 287 -2.14 -28.70 -15.15
N LYS A 288 -1.95 -27.60 -15.89
CA LYS A 288 -1.45 -26.35 -15.33
C LYS A 288 -2.55 -25.51 -14.69
N GLN A 289 -2.21 -24.88 -13.57
CA GLN A 289 -2.90 -23.68 -13.12
C GLN A 289 -2.27 -22.45 -13.82
N VAL A 290 -3.09 -21.49 -14.25
CA VAL A 290 -2.59 -20.32 -14.99
C VAL A 290 -3.12 -19.04 -14.36
N LEU A 291 -2.22 -18.15 -13.95
CA LEU A 291 -2.56 -16.84 -13.39
C LEU A 291 -2.26 -15.74 -14.42
N ALA A 292 -3.22 -14.84 -14.62
CA ALA A 292 -3.05 -13.65 -15.44
C ALA A 292 -2.40 -12.54 -14.63
N TYR A 293 -1.19 -12.12 -15.01
CA TYR A 293 -0.53 -10.94 -14.48
C TYR A 293 -1.21 -9.67 -15.00
N PHE A 294 -1.44 -8.72 -14.10
CA PHE A 294 -1.69 -7.33 -14.44
C PHE A 294 -1.50 -6.43 -13.21
N GLU A 295 -1.20 -5.16 -13.45
CA GLU A 295 -1.04 -4.16 -12.40
C GLU A 295 -2.38 -3.67 -11.85
N ILE A 296 -2.41 -3.32 -10.56
CA ILE A 296 -3.60 -2.72 -9.92
C ILE A 296 -3.31 -1.36 -9.27
N GLY A 297 -2.03 -1.02 -9.06
CA GLY A 297 -1.59 0.26 -8.49
C GLY A 297 -0.90 1.20 -9.48
N ALA A 298 -0.69 0.78 -10.72
CA ALA A 298 -0.13 1.62 -11.78
C ALA A 298 -0.77 1.30 -13.14
N ILE A 299 -0.39 2.09 -14.14
CA ILE A 299 -0.76 1.89 -15.54
C ILE A 299 0.47 2.11 -16.43
N GLU A 300 0.76 1.13 -17.30
CA GLU A 300 1.81 1.22 -18.32
C GLU A 300 1.29 1.93 -19.60
N GLU A 301 2.11 2.74 -20.26
CA GLU A 301 1.68 3.58 -21.39
C GLU A 301 1.27 2.83 -22.66
N TYR A 302 1.71 1.58 -22.80
CA TYR A 302 1.39 0.70 -23.93
C TYR A 302 0.07 -0.07 -23.76
N ARG A 303 -0.59 0.08 -22.61
CA ARG A 303 -1.87 -0.59 -22.32
C ARG A 303 -3.00 0.04 -23.13
N PRO A 304 -3.93 -0.77 -23.68
CA PRO A 304 -5.09 -0.23 -24.40
C PRO A 304 -6.00 0.63 -23.52
N GLU A 305 -5.91 0.49 -22.20
CA GLU A 305 -6.64 1.29 -21.23
C GLU A 305 -5.99 2.65 -20.93
N TRP A 306 -4.72 2.87 -21.27
CA TRP A 306 -4.02 4.14 -21.02
C TRP A 306 -4.80 5.41 -21.43
N PRO A 307 -5.39 5.52 -22.65
CA PRO A 307 -6.16 6.70 -23.04
C PRO A 307 -7.50 6.84 -22.29
N GLN A 308 -7.94 5.80 -21.58
CA GLN A 308 -9.16 5.81 -20.77
C GLN A 308 -8.91 6.32 -19.35
N VAL A 309 -7.66 6.31 -18.89
CA VAL A 309 -7.26 6.79 -17.56
C VAL A 309 -7.16 8.31 -17.57
N PRO A 310 -8.03 9.04 -16.84
CA PRO A 310 -7.93 10.49 -16.76
C PRO A 310 -6.58 10.93 -16.20
N ASP A 311 -6.04 12.04 -16.69
CA ASP A 311 -4.71 12.51 -16.27
C ASP A 311 -4.65 12.86 -14.77
N ASP A 312 -5.78 13.27 -14.17
CA ASP A 312 -5.85 13.54 -12.72
C ASP A 312 -5.81 12.28 -11.85
N LEU A 313 -5.93 11.08 -12.42
CA LEU A 313 -5.68 9.81 -11.73
C LEU A 313 -4.20 9.44 -11.70
N LYS A 314 -3.38 9.97 -12.60
CA LYS A 314 -1.95 9.65 -12.70
C LYS A 314 -1.17 10.51 -11.70
N LEU A 315 -0.38 9.86 -10.84
CA LEU A 315 0.35 10.48 -9.73
C LEU A 315 1.83 10.71 -10.04
N GLY A 316 2.25 10.49 -11.29
CA GLY A 316 3.63 10.60 -11.73
C GLY A 316 4.26 9.24 -12.05
N PRO A 317 5.47 9.25 -12.63
CA PRO A 317 6.13 8.05 -13.09
C PRO A 317 6.54 7.13 -11.94
N VAL A 318 6.50 5.83 -12.20
CA VAL A 318 7.00 4.80 -11.28
C VAL A 318 8.53 4.87 -11.23
N ALA A 319 9.10 4.72 -10.04
CA ALA A 319 10.55 4.85 -9.87
C ALA A 319 11.27 3.70 -10.59
N GLY A 320 12.15 4.03 -11.54
CA GLY A 320 12.85 3.05 -12.38
C GLY A 320 12.10 2.63 -13.65
N TRP A 321 10.80 2.96 -13.75
CA TRP A 321 9.91 2.60 -14.85
C TRP A 321 9.21 3.86 -15.39
N PRO A 322 9.91 4.67 -16.22
CA PRO A 322 9.39 5.97 -16.65
C PRO A 322 8.15 5.88 -17.57
N ASP A 323 7.95 4.72 -18.19
CA ASP A 323 6.85 4.42 -19.11
C ASP A 323 5.58 3.98 -18.36
N GLU A 324 5.61 3.99 -17.03
CA GLU A 324 4.51 3.67 -16.13
C GLU A 324 4.10 4.88 -15.30
N GLN A 325 2.84 4.93 -14.85
CA GLN A 325 2.34 5.95 -13.94
C GLN A 325 1.66 5.29 -12.75
N TYR A 326 2.02 5.73 -11.53
CA TYR A 326 1.19 5.44 -10.36
C TYR A 326 -0.22 5.97 -10.58
N VAL A 327 -1.23 5.26 -10.09
CA VAL A 327 -2.61 5.72 -10.15
C VAL A 327 -3.21 5.90 -8.76
N LYS A 328 -4.20 6.78 -8.65
CA LYS A 328 -5.11 6.84 -7.49
C LYS A 328 -5.98 5.57 -7.46
N TYR A 329 -5.40 4.44 -7.07
CA TYR A 329 -6.04 3.12 -7.14
C TYR A 329 -7.31 3.00 -6.28
N TRP A 330 -7.55 3.95 -5.38
CA TRP A 330 -8.78 4.07 -4.58
C TRP A 330 -9.87 4.95 -5.20
N ASP A 331 -9.60 5.64 -6.32
CA ASP A 331 -10.60 6.43 -7.03
C ASP A 331 -11.53 5.49 -7.81
N GLU A 332 -12.85 5.63 -7.66
CA GLU A 332 -13.83 4.76 -8.32
C GLU A 332 -13.71 4.76 -9.85
N ARG A 333 -13.14 5.81 -10.45
CA ARG A 333 -12.87 5.86 -11.90
C ARG A 333 -11.79 4.87 -12.35
N TRP A 334 -10.96 4.36 -11.44
CA TRP A 334 -9.99 3.31 -11.72
C TRP A 334 -10.61 1.92 -11.80
N TRP A 335 -11.68 1.67 -11.03
CA TRP A 335 -12.29 0.36 -10.92
C TRP A 335 -12.69 -0.27 -12.27
N PRO A 336 -13.31 0.45 -13.24
CA PRO A 336 -13.64 -0.13 -14.54
C PRO A 336 -12.44 -0.73 -15.29
N ILE A 337 -11.23 -0.19 -15.09
CA ILE A 337 -9.99 -0.71 -15.71
C ILE A 337 -9.64 -2.06 -15.10
N VAL A 338 -9.54 -2.12 -13.77
CA VAL A 338 -9.25 -3.36 -13.03
C VAL A 338 -10.34 -4.41 -13.28
N GLN A 339 -11.61 -3.99 -13.30
CA GLN A 339 -12.74 -4.85 -13.62
C GLN A 339 -12.62 -5.47 -15.02
N GLY A 340 -12.27 -4.66 -16.03
CA GLY A 340 -12.08 -5.14 -17.40
C GLY A 340 -10.96 -6.18 -17.50
N ARG A 341 -9.87 -6.01 -16.76
CA ARG A 341 -8.77 -6.99 -16.69
C ARG A 341 -9.22 -8.32 -16.08
N ILE A 342 -10.01 -8.27 -15.01
CA ILE A 342 -10.61 -9.48 -14.40
C ILE A 342 -11.59 -10.15 -15.37
N ASP A 343 -12.45 -9.39 -16.04
CA ASP A 343 -13.40 -9.91 -17.01
C ASP A 343 -12.67 -10.60 -18.18
N GLN A 344 -11.56 -10.03 -18.65
CA GLN A 344 -10.69 -10.62 -19.68
C GLN A 344 -10.07 -11.95 -19.19
N ALA A 345 -9.55 -11.98 -17.96
CA ALA A 345 -8.98 -13.19 -17.36
C ALA A 345 -10.03 -14.30 -17.17
N LEU A 346 -11.24 -13.94 -16.71
CA LEU A 346 -12.36 -14.87 -16.58
C LEU A 346 -12.81 -15.40 -17.93
N ALA A 347 -12.94 -14.55 -18.95
CA ALA A 347 -13.37 -14.93 -20.30
C ALA A 347 -12.37 -15.87 -20.98
N ALA A 348 -11.07 -15.66 -20.77
CA ALA A 348 -10.03 -16.56 -21.25
C ALA A 348 -9.89 -17.83 -20.38
N GLY A 349 -10.58 -17.93 -19.23
CA GLY A 349 -10.60 -19.13 -18.40
C GLY A 349 -9.33 -19.35 -17.57
N PHE A 350 -8.60 -18.28 -17.25
CA PHE A 350 -7.51 -18.32 -16.29
C PHE A 350 -7.97 -18.91 -14.94
N THR A 351 -7.05 -19.56 -14.23
CA THR A 351 -7.30 -20.07 -12.87
C THR A 351 -7.44 -18.92 -11.88
N GLY A 352 -6.78 -17.80 -12.14
CA GLY A 352 -6.81 -16.62 -11.28
C GLY A 352 -6.06 -15.44 -11.87
N CYS A 353 -5.83 -14.44 -11.03
CA CYS A 353 -4.99 -13.29 -11.32
C CYS A 353 -3.78 -13.22 -10.38
N TYR A 354 -2.71 -12.64 -10.90
CA TYR A 354 -1.50 -12.27 -10.18
C TYR A 354 -1.38 -10.75 -10.24
N LEU A 355 -1.53 -10.09 -9.09
CA LEU A 355 -1.77 -8.65 -9.00
C LEU A 355 -0.46 -7.93 -8.64
N ASP A 356 0.04 -7.12 -9.56
CA ASP A 356 1.26 -6.33 -9.35
C ASP A 356 0.97 -4.86 -9.01
N MET A 357 2.03 -4.14 -8.63
CA MET A 357 2.00 -2.76 -8.16
C MET A 357 1.15 -2.60 -6.91
N VAL A 358 1.16 -3.63 -6.05
CA VAL A 358 0.58 -3.56 -4.71
C VAL A 358 1.37 -2.57 -3.87
N VAL A 359 2.71 -2.60 -3.97
CA VAL A 359 3.65 -1.70 -3.27
C VAL A 359 3.44 -0.21 -3.57
N THR A 360 2.66 0.14 -4.61
CA THR A 360 2.26 1.54 -4.89
C THR A 360 1.77 2.26 -3.64
N TYR A 361 1.06 1.58 -2.74
CA TYR A 361 0.58 2.21 -1.51
C TYR A 361 1.71 2.73 -0.62
N GLU A 362 2.95 2.23 -0.76
CA GLU A 362 4.20 2.67 -0.12
C GLU A 362 5.01 3.66 -0.95
N GLU A 363 4.88 3.62 -2.27
CA GLU A 363 5.73 4.43 -3.15
C GLU A 363 5.11 5.78 -3.49
N ILE A 364 3.78 5.87 -3.54
CA ILE A 364 3.13 7.16 -3.76
C ILE A 364 3.34 8.08 -2.56
N PRO A 365 3.57 9.38 -2.77
CA PRO A 365 3.59 10.33 -1.67
C PRO A 365 2.19 10.44 -1.04
N ALA A 366 2.01 9.84 0.14
CA ALA A 366 0.68 9.70 0.77
C ALA A 366 -0.09 11.01 0.93
N ASN A 367 0.62 12.11 1.16
CA ASN A 367 0.00 13.42 1.32
C ASN A 367 -0.36 14.09 -0.02
N SER A 368 0.34 13.80 -1.11
CA SER A 368 -0.11 14.18 -2.46
C SER A 368 -1.40 13.44 -2.85
N ALA A 369 -1.62 12.27 -2.24
CA ALA A 369 -2.87 11.52 -2.30
C ALA A 369 -3.95 12.02 -1.30
N GLY A 370 -3.66 13.08 -0.52
CA GLY A 370 -4.58 13.65 0.47
C GLY A 370 -4.81 12.76 1.70
N THR A 371 -3.94 11.78 1.95
CA THR A 371 -4.10 10.79 3.02
C THR A 371 -2.75 10.40 3.67
N ASN A 372 -2.69 9.29 4.41
CA ASN A 372 -1.48 8.77 5.06
C ASN A 372 -1.20 7.32 4.60
N ARG A 373 -0.04 6.78 4.99
CA ARG A 373 0.42 5.46 4.53
C ARG A 373 -0.51 4.31 4.94
N ALA A 374 -0.96 4.31 6.19
CA ALA A 374 -1.84 3.24 6.68
C ALA A 374 -3.21 3.25 5.96
N ASP A 375 -3.73 4.43 5.63
CA ASP A 375 -4.95 4.55 4.85
C ASP A 375 -4.77 4.09 3.40
N LEU A 376 -3.62 4.39 2.79
CA LEU A 376 -3.25 3.84 1.48
C LEU A 376 -3.15 2.32 1.50
N ALA A 377 -2.51 1.74 2.53
CA ALA A 377 -2.44 0.30 2.74
C ALA A 377 -3.85 -0.31 2.83
N ARG A 378 -4.72 0.24 3.68
CA ARG A 378 -6.13 -0.19 3.80
C ARG A 378 -6.90 -0.07 2.48
N LYS A 379 -6.67 0.99 1.72
CA LYS A 379 -7.27 1.17 0.39
C LYS A 379 -6.79 0.12 -0.61
N MET A 380 -5.52 -0.29 -0.52
CA MET A 380 -4.98 -1.37 -1.36
C MET A 380 -5.60 -2.71 -0.96
N VAL A 381 -5.69 -3.00 0.35
CA VAL A 381 -6.40 -4.17 0.87
C VAL A 381 -7.88 -4.17 0.43
N ALA A 382 -8.55 -3.02 0.47
CA ALA A 382 -9.93 -2.88 0.01
C ALA A 382 -10.09 -3.12 -1.50
N LEU A 383 -9.13 -2.66 -2.32
CA LEU A 383 -9.11 -2.96 -3.75
C LEU A 383 -8.93 -4.46 -3.99
N ILE A 384 -7.97 -5.10 -3.33
CA ILE A 384 -7.75 -6.56 -3.42
C ILE A 384 -8.99 -7.34 -2.97
N ALA A 385 -9.64 -6.92 -1.89
CA ALA A 385 -10.90 -7.52 -1.42
C ALA A 385 -12.03 -7.37 -2.45
N ARG A 386 -12.16 -6.19 -3.08
CA ARG A 386 -13.14 -5.95 -4.15
C ARG A 386 -12.86 -6.81 -5.39
N ILE A 387 -11.60 -6.96 -5.79
CA ILE A 387 -11.17 -7.87 -6.86
C ILE A 387 -11.60 -9.30 -6.54
N SER A 388 -11.28 -9.78 -5.33
CA SER A 388 -11.61 -11.12 -4.85
C SER A 388 -13.10 -11.38 -4.86
N GLN A 389 -13.90 -10.47 -4.30
CA GLN A 389 -15.35 -10.57 -4.29
C GLN A 389 -15.92 -10.57 -5.72
N TYR A 390 -15.49 -9.65 -6.57
CA TYR A 390 -16.01 -9.52 -7.93
C TYR A 390 -15.72 -10.76 -8.79
N ALA A 391 -14.49 -11.27 -8.73
CA ALA A 391 -14.06 -12.45 -9.47
C ALA A 391 -14.75 -13.71 -8.95
N LYS A 392 -14.78 -13.90 -7.63
CA LYS A 392 -15.35 -15.11 -7.01
C LYS A 392 -16.88 -15.18 -7.09
N ALA A 393 -17.56 -14.05 -7.18
CA ALA A 393 -18.99 -14.02 -7.49
C ALA A 393 -19.31 -14.60 -8.89
N ARG A 394 -18.36 -14.55 -9.83
CA ARG A 394 -18.50 -15.10 -11.19
C ARG A 394 -17.92 -16.50 -11.31
N ASN A 395 -16.83 -16.76 -10.60
CA ASN A 395 -16.20 -18.06 -10.53
C ASN A 395 -15.66 -18.27 -9.11
N PRO A 396 -16.39 -19.01 -8.23
CA PRO A 396 -15.97 -19.23 -6.84
C PRO A 396 -14.59 -19.88 -6.68
N ALA A 397 -14.08 -20.55 -7.71
CA ALA A 397 -12.75 -21.16 -7.72
C ALA A 397 -11.62 -20.21 -8.14
N PHE A 398 -11.94 -19.00 -8.64
CA PHE A 398 -10.95 -18.05 -9.16
C PHE A 398 -9.98 -17.59 -8.06
N LYS A 399 -8.69 -17.61 -8.39
CA LYS A 399 -7.59 -17.30 -7.45
C LYS A 399 -7.16 -15.85 -7.51
N VAL A 400 -6.88 -15.27 -6.34
CA VAL A 400 -6.32 -13.92 -6.23
C VAL A 400 -4.99 -13.97 -5.50
N MET A 401 -3.92 -13.58 -6.18
CA MET A 401 -2.55 -13.61 -5.67
C MET A 401 -1.86 -12.25 -5.87
N PRO A 402 -1.83 -11.37 -4.86
CA PRO A 402 -0.97 -10.19 -4.92
C PRO A 402 0.52 -10.54 -4.91
N GLN A 403 1.31 -9.63 -5.47
CA GLN A 403 2.77 -9.64 -5.46
C GLN A 403 3.30 -8.62 -4.46
N ASN A 404 4.32 -9.01 -3.69
CA ASN A 404 5.00 -8.21 -2.69
C ASN A 404 4.05 -7.73 -1.56
N SER A 405 4.53 -6.74 -0.79
CA SER A 405 3.85 -6.15 0.36
C SER A 405 3.27 -7.14 1.38
N PRO A 406 4.07 -8.12 1.85
CA PRO A 406 3.60 -9.15 2.78
C PRO A 406 3.13 -8.60 4.12
N GLU A 407 3.60 -7.42 4.53
CA GLU A 407 3.20 -6.68 5.74
C GLU A 407 1.72 -6.32 5.77
N LEU A 408 1.03 -6.29 4.63
CA LEU A 408 -0.43 -6.15 4.58
C LEU A 408 -1.17 -7.27 5.35
N VAL A 409 -0.50 -8.36 5.71
CA VAL A 409 -0.99 -9.38 6.65
C VAL A 409 -1.42 -8.82 8.01
N ASP A 410 -0.95 -7.63 8.39
CA ASP A 410 -1.39 -6.92 9.60
C ASP A 410 -2.82 -6.37 9.49
N ASP A 411 -3.32 -6.15 8.27
CA ASP A 411 -4.72 -5.81 8.05
C ASP A 411 -5.56 -7.10 8.07
N PRO A 412 -6.53 -7.24 9.00
CA PRO A 412 -7.34 -8.45 9.12
C PRO A 412 -8.20 -8.75 7.89
N ALA A 413 -8.44 -7.78 7.00
CA ALA A 413 -9.16 -7.98 5.75
C ALA A 413 -8.29 -8.57 4.64
N TYR A 414 -6.96 -8.57 4.77
CA TYR A 414 -6.05 -9.01 3.71
C TYR A 414 -6.05 -10.53 3.51
N LEU A 415 -5.82 -11.32 4.57
CA LEU A 415 -5.75 -12.78 4.47
C LEU A 415 -7.04 -13.42 3.92
N PRO A 416 -8.26 -12.98 4.29
CA PRO A 416 -9.50 -13.47 3.66
C PRO A 416 -9.62 -13.12 2.17
N ALA A 417 -9.05 -12.00 1.73
CA ALA A 417 -9.16 -11.54 0.35
C ALA A 417 -8.29 -12.34 -0.63
N ILE A 418 -7.20 -12.95 -0.17
CA ILE A 418 -6.20 -13.58 -1.04
C ILE A 418 -6.24 -15.12 -0.97
N ASP A 419 -5.80 -15.77 -2.04
CA ASP A 419 -5.58 -17.22 -2.08
C ASP A 419 -4.08 -17.58 -1.92
N GLY A 420 -3.19 -16.64 -2.20
CA GLY A 420 -1.74 -16.82 -2.08
C GLY A 420 -1.02 -15.48 -2.15
N LEU A 421 0.30 -15.52 -2.08
CA LEU A 421 1.19 -14.36 -2.15
C LEU A 421 2.36 -14.69 -3.07
N GLY A 422 2.67 -13.79 -4.01
CA GLY A 422 3.93 -13.76 -4.72
C GLY A 422 4.92 -12.83 -4.04
N MET A 423 6.19 -13.17 -4.01
CA MET A 423 7.26 -12.35 -3.44
C MET A 423 8.43 -12.27 -4.40
N GLU A 424 8.96 -11.07 -4.58
CA GLU A 424 10.20 -10.82 -5.30
C GLU A 424 11.30 -10.25 -4.41
N ASP A 425 12.52 -10.58 -4.84
CA ASP A 425 13.80 -10.28 -4.21
C ASP A 425 13.89 -10.77 -2.76
N MET A 426 13.60 -12.06 -2.53
CA MET A 426 13.63 -12.67 -1.19
C MET A 426 15.04 -12.86 -0.64
N TYR A 427 15.96 -13.31 -1.48
CA TYR A 427 17.32 -13.69 -1.14
C TYR A 427 18.35 -13.13 -2.12
N TRP A 428 18.01 -13.05 -3.41
CA TRP A 428 18.88 -12.62 -4.49
C TRP A 428 18.14 -11.72 -5.49
N SER A 429 18.76 -10.58 -5.79
CA SER A 429 18.32 -9.57 -6.74
C SER A 429 19.47 -9.27 -7.72
N ASP A 430 19.37 -9.82 -8.94
CA ASP A 430 20.43 -9.82 -9.96
C ASP A 430 21.80 -10.31 -9.44
N ASP A 431 21.82 -11.48 -8.79
CA ASP A 431 23.00 -12.05 -8.11
C ASP A 431 23.58 -11.20 -6.96
N ASN A 432 22.87 -10.16 -6.50
CA ASN A 432 23.20 -9.44 -5.28
C ASN A 432 22.35 -9.96 -4.12
N ALA A 433 22.97 -10.19 -2.97
CA ALA A 433 22.27 -10.69 -1.80
C ALA A 433 21.29 -9.64 -1.24
N CYS A 434 20.08 -10.07 -0.89
CA CYS A 434 19.10 -9.23 -0.18
C CYS A 434 19.41 -9.23 1.32
N ASP A 435 20.30 -8.32 1.70
CA ASP A 435 20.82 -8.17 3.07
C ASP A 435 20.30 -6.89 3.76
N GLU A 436 19.44 -6.13 3.11
CA GLU A 436 18.79 -4.97 3.70
C GLU A 436 17.76 -5.38 4.78
N GLY A 437 17.50 -4.50 5.74
CA GLY A 437 16.59 -4.80 6.86
C GLY A 437 15.17 -5.18 6.40
N TRP A 438 14.68 -4.57 5.32
CA TRP A 438 13.38 -4.89 4.73
C TRP A 438 13.32 -6.30 4.12
N CYS A 439 14.45 -6.89 3.73
CA CYS A 439 14.48 -8.28 3.23
C CYS A 439 14.11 -9.27 4.34
N GLU A 440 14.61 -9.05 5.56
CA GLU A 440 14.25 -9.89 6.73
C GLU A 440 12.80 -9.69 7.15
N GLU A 441 12.32 -8.44 7.13
CA GLU A 441 10.93 -8.09 7.39
C GLU A 441 9.99 -8.79 6.40
N ASN A 442 10.26 -8.68 5.09
CA ASN A 442 9.49 -9.33 4.03
C ASN A 442 9.44 -10.85 4.20
N ARG A 443 10.59 -11.49 4.50
CA ARG A 443 10.64 -12.93 4.78
C ARG A 443 9.81 -13.31 6.00
N THR A 444 9.86 -12.50 7.06
CA THR A 444 9.09 -12.72 8.29
C THR A 444 7.58 -12.61 8.02
N ASN A 445 7.15 -11.58 7.29
CA ASN A 445 5.73 -11.39 6.97
C ASN A 445 5.21 -12.42 5.97
N ALA A 446 6.01 -12.80 4.95
CA ALA A 446 5.66 -13.89 4.03
C ALA A 446 5.51 -15.23 4.76
N ALA A 447 6.33 -15.49 5.79
CA ALA A 447 6.18 -16.68 6.64
C ALA A 447 4.87 -16.65 7.45
N ARG A 448 4.39 -15.47 7.89
CA ARG A 448 3.07 -15.32 8.54
C ARG A 448 1.93 -15.64 7.57
N VAL A 449 2.02 -15.17 6.32
CA VAL A 449 1.05 -15.50 5.26
C VAL A 449 1.04 -17.01 4.98
N ARG A 450 2.22 -17.64 4.91
CA ARG A 450 2.33 -19.10 4.78
C ARG A 450 1.74 -19.85 5.97
N ALA A 451 2.02 -19.39 7.20
CA ALA A 451 1.49 -19.99 8.42
C ALA A 451 -0.05 -19.91 8.50
N ALA A 452 -0.65 -18.90 7.87
CA ALA A 452 -2.10 -18.78 7.69
C ALA A 452 -2.68 -19.73 6.62
N GLY A 453 -1.88 -20.66 6.07
CA GLY A 453 -2.32 -21.67 5.11
C GLY A 453 -2.37 -21.21 3.65
N LYS A 454 -1.81 -20.03 3.33
CA LYS A 454 -1.74 -19.50 1.97
C LYS A 454 -0.52 -20.05 1.22
N LEU A 455 -0.64 -20.22 -0.10
CA LEU A 455 0.52 -20.50 -0.95
C LEU A 455 1.40 -19.25 -1.02
N VAL A 456 2.71 -19.44 -0.90
CA VAL A 456 3.70 -18.37 -1.10
C VAL A 456 4.65 -18.79 -2.21
N LEU A 457 4.67 -18.00 -3.28
CA LEU A 457 5.59 -18.12 -4.40
C LEU A 457 6.75 -17.15 -4.17
N SER A 458 7.99 -17.62 -4.25
CA SER A 458 9.17 -16.76 -4.16
C SER A 458 9.92 -16.73 -5.48
N THR A 459 10.05 -15.54 -6.06
CA THR A 459 10.85 -15.29 -7.25
C THR A 459 12.14 -14.57 -6.84
N ASP A 460 13.27 -15.14 -7.24
CA ASP A 460 14.59 -14.54 -7.06
C ASP A 460 15.26 -14.36 -8.42
N TYR A 461 16.09 -13.33 -8.54
CA TYR A 461 16.80 -13.00 -9.77
C TYR A 461 18.29 -13.33 -9.62
N ALA A 462 18.71 -14.45 -10.21
CA ALA A 462 20.09 -14.90 -10.16
C ALA A 462 20.44 -15.80 -11.35
N ILE A 463 21.69 -15.72 -11.82
CA ILE A 463 22.22 -16.60 -12.87
C ILE A 463 23.39 -17.47 -12.40
N GLN A 464 23.98 -17.18 -11.23
CA GLN A 464 25.05 -18.01 -10.68
C GLN A 464 24.48 -19.26 -10.03
N ALA A 465 25.01 -20.43 -10.39
CA ALA A 465 24.54 -21.73 -9.89
C ALA A 465 24.51 -21.84 -8.36
N ALA A 466 25.46 -21.20 -7.68
CA ALA A 466 25.50 -21.16 -6.21
C ALA A 466 24.34 -20.36 -5.61
N HIS A 467 24.02 -19.20 -6.19
CA HIS A 467 22.93 -18.33 -5.73
C HIS A 467 21.57 -18.94 -6.03
N ILE A 468 21.42 -19.56 -7.22
CA ILE A 468 20.24 -20.36 -7.57
C ILE A 468 20.03 -21.45 -6.51
N ALA A 469 21.06 -22.28 -6.27
CA ALA A 469 20.96 -23.38 -5.31
C ALA A 469 20.60 -22.91 -3.90
N ASP A 470 21.17 -21.79 -3.48
CA ASP A 470 20.91 -21.19 -2.18
C ASP A 470 19.47 -20.63 -2.07
N ALA A 471 18.97 -19.90 -3.07
CA ALA A 471 17.58 -19.41 -3.11
C ALA A 471 16.57 -20.56 -3.00
N TYR A 472 16.71 -21.60 -3.83
CA TYR A 472 15.83 -22.77 -3.76
C TYR A 472 15.88 -23.46 -2.39
N THR A 473 17.07 -23.61 -1.81
CA THR A 473 17.25 -24.27 -0.51
C THR A 473 16.55 -23.49 0.60
N ARG A 474 16.79 -22.17 0.68
CA ARG A 474 16.23 -21.32 1.74
C ARG A 474 14.73 -21.13 1.59
N SER A 475 14.22 -20.90 0.39
CA SER A 475 12.77 -20.77 0.15
C SER A 475 12.01 -22.06 0.47
N ARG A 476 12.53 -23.23 0.06
CA ARG A 476 11.89 -24.52 0.39
C ARG A 476 11.91 -24.81 1.89
N ALA A 477 12.99 -24.45 2.59
CA ALA A 477 13.07 -24.58 4.04
C ALA A 477 12.04 -23.70 4.77
N ALA A 478 11.70 -22.53 4.22
CA ALA A 478 10.62 -21.67 4.71
C ALA A 478 9.21 -22.16 4.29
N GLY A 479 9.13 -23.25 3.53
CA GLY A 479 7.88 -23.81 3.00
C GLY A 479 7.37 -23.11 1.75
N PHE A 480 8.11 -22.17 1.15
CA PHE A 480 7.69 -21.47 -0.07
C PHE A 480 7.92 -22.34 -1.31
N VAL A 481 7.27 -21.97 -2.41
CA VAL A 481 7.52 -22.55 -3.74
C VAL A 481 8.42 -21.58 -4.51
N PRO A 482 9.71 -21.90 -4.73
CA PRO A 482 10.63 -21.00 -5.42
C PRO A 482 10.67 -21.16 -6.94
N TYR A 483 11.02 -20.07 -7.61
CA TYR A 483 11.43 -20.01 -9.01
C TYR A 483 12.57 -18.98 -9.13
N VAL A 484 13.69 -19.38 -9.74
CA VAL A 484 14.82 -18.46 -9.96
C VAL A 484 14.92 -18.19 -11.46
N SER A 485 14.92 -16.90 -11.84
CA SER A 485 14.89 -16.49 -13.24
C SER A 485 15.73 -15.24 -13.48
N VAL A 486 15.57 -14.62 -14.65
CA VAL A 486 16.13 -13.31 -14.99
C VAL A 486 15.09 -12.21 -14.81
N ARG A 487 15.53 -11.01 -14.40
CA ARG A 487 14.66 -9.86 -14.11
C ARG A 487 13.74 -9.47 -15.26
N ALA A 488 14.19 -9.62 -16.49
CA ALA A 488 13.39 -9.27 -17.67
C ALA A 488 12.14 -10.15 -17.84
N LEU A 489 12.08 -11.33 -17.18
CA LEU A 489 11.00 -12.31 -17.32
C LEU A 489 10.61 -12.57 -18.79
N ASP A 490 11.61 -12.54 -19.68
CA ASP A 490 11.49 -12.60 -21.14
C ASP A 490 11.60 -14.02 -21.70
N ARG A 491 11.69 -15.00 -20.80
CA ARG A 491 11.81 -16.42 -21.10
C ARG A 491 11.48 -17.27 -19.89
N MET A 492 10.98 -18.47 -20.15
CA MET A 492 10.93 -19.53 -19.16
C MET A 492 12.35 -20.03 -18.85
N THR A 493 12.69 -20.06 -17.57
CA THR A 493 13.94 -20.61 -17.05
C THR A 493 13.67 -22.01 -16.51
N VAL A 494 14.59 -22.93 -16.74
CA VAL A 494 14.54 -24.29 -16.17
C VAL A 494 15.89 -24.56 -15.51
N ASN A 495 15.92 -24.53 -14.17
CA ASN A 495 17.11 -24.76 -13.38
C ASN A 495 17.29 -26.26 -13.13
N ALA A 496 18.26 -26.86 -13.82
CA ALA A 496 18.56 -28.28 -13.70
C ALA A 496 18.80 -28.71 -12.24
N GLY A 497 18.12 -29.77 -11.81
CA GLY A 497 18.19 -30.29 -10.43
C GLY A 497 17.27 -29.59 -9.43
N TRP A 498 16.65 -28.48 -9.81
CA TRP A 498 15.73 -27.71 -8.97
C TRP A 498 14.31 -27.72 -9.52
N ASP A 499 14.15 -27.43 -10.81
CA ASP A 499 12.87 -27.38 -11.51
C ASP A 499 12.51 -28.72 -12.16
N PRO A 500 11.20 -28.99 -12.34
CA PRO A 500 10.74 -30.19 -13.01
C PRO A 500 11.20 -30.18 -14.49
N GLN A 501 11.90 -31.25 -14.88
CA GLN A 501 12.51 -31.45 -16.20
C GLN A 501 11.58 -32.23 -17.11
#